data_AF-A0A662PNG8-F1
#
_entry.id   AF-A0A662PNG8-F1
#
_cell.length_a   1.000
_cell.length_b   1.000
_cell.length_c   1.000
_cell.angle_alpha   90.00
_cell.angle_beta   90.00
_cell.angle_gamma   90.00
#
_symmetry.space_group_name_H-M   'P 1'
#
loop_
_entity.id
_entity.type
_entity.pdbx_description
1 polymer ?
#
loop_
_entity_poly.entity_id
_entity_poly.type
_entity_poly.pdbx_seq_one_letter_code
_entity_poly.pdbx_strand_id
1 'polypeptide(L)'
;LNGQAKEFKARVSAVKAEMEACYYEWGVNATVFFLWCDDGSPVLGRRYLSAALEYGDFRRVSTISEGDGLAFMEISYLEVQLDSIEATMALTPLIERGEPVPQSPATEIRYQDIALVVYENSEARLKVKVIRWGTMEPLPNAVVVAWVEGTGRRVEVAADSQGFATVNKAQLLRGLSEYELWATAYPCSTYNELLNPLRYAKILVDKQPP
;
A
#
# COMPACT_ATOMS: atom_id res chain seq x y z
N LEU A 1 43.87 21.51 -40.87
CA LEU A 1 42.41 21.53 -41.05
C LEU A 1 42.00 20.12 -41.43
N ASN A 2 41.31 19.29 -40.63
CA ASN A 2 40.39 19.57 -39.54
C ASN A 2 40.35 18.35 -38.61
N GLY A 3 40.78 18.50 -37.37
CA GLY A 3 40.33 17.63 -36.29
C GLY A 3 38.86 17.93 -36.05
N GLN A 4 37.96 17.26 -36.78
CA GLN A 4 36.54 17.33 -36.48
C GLN A 4 36.33 16.64 -35.13
N ALA A 5 36.17 17.42 -34.07
CA ALA A 5 35.62 16.93 -32.82
C ALA A 5 34.23 16.35 -33.15
N LYS A 6 34.11 15.02 -33.14
CA LYS A 6 32.80 14.37 -33.15
C LYS A 6 32.19 14.60 -31.78
N GLU A 7 31.14 15.41 -31.74
CA GLU A 7 30.35 15.65 -30.55
C GLU A 7 29.79 14.30 -30.06
N PHE A 8 30.43 13.71 -29.06
CA PHE A 8 29.99 12.46 -28.47
C PHE A 8 28.93 12.78 -27.43
N LYS A 9 27.66 12.77 -27.85
CA LYS A 9 26.52 12.88 -26.93
C LYS A 9 26.34 11.54 -26.24
N ALA A 10 27.06 11.32 -25.14
CA ALA A 10 26.72 10.24 -24.22
C ALA A 10 25.40 10.62 -23.52
N ARG A 11 24.33 9.84 -23.74
CA ARG A 11 23.10 9.97 -22.96
C ARG A 11 23.42 9.48 -21.56
N VAL A 12 23.52 10.39 -20.60
CA VAL A 12 23.59 10.02 -19.18
C VAL A 12 22.17 9.63 -18.79
N SER A 13 21.83 8.35 -18.96
CA SER A 13 20.52 7.84 -18.51
C SER A 13 20.50 7.84 -16.99
N ALA A 14 19.59 8.62 -16.42
CA ALA A 14 19.31 8.61 -14.99
C ALA A 14 18.36 7.44 -14.66
N VAL A 15 18.41 6.95 -13.42
CA VAL A 15 17.50 5.94 -12.89
C VAL A 15 16.63 6.59 -11.82
N LYS A 16 15.36 6.23 -11.77
CA LYS A 16 14.46 6.51 -10.64
C LYS A 16 14.02 5.21 -9.99
N ALA A 17 13.74 5.27 -8.70
CA ALA A 17 13.19 4.14 -7.96
C ALA A 17 11.74 4.45 -7.59
N GLU A 18 10.86 3.47 -7.74
CA GLU A 18 9.43 3.56 -7.47
C GLU A 18 8.96 2.35 -6.68
N MET A 19 8.00 2.52 -5.79
CA MET A 19 7.42 1.44 -4.99
C MET A 19 5.94 1.27 -5.34
N GLU A 20 5.52 0.05 -5.62
CA GLU A 20 4.11 -0.34 -5.67
C GLU A 20 3.78 -1.19 -4.44
N ALA A 21 2.68 -0.89 -3.75
CA ALA A 21 2.24 -1.65 -2.58
C ALA A 21 0.84 -2.25 -2.80
N CYS A 22 0.72 -3.55 -2.52
CA CYS A 22 -0.51 -4.35 -2.62
C CYS A 22 -0.89 -4.91 -1.25
N TYR A 23 -2.18 -4.89 -0.93
CA TYR A 23 -2.69 -5.11 0.43
C TYR A 23 -3.48 -6.42 0.50
N TYR A 24 -3.15 -7.25 1.49
CA TYR A 24 -3.79 -8.53 1.75
C TYR A 24 -4.30 -8.61 3.20
N GLU A 25 -5.12 -9.62 3.50
CA GLU A 25 -5.63 -9.88 4.87
C GLU A 25 -4.50 -10.10 5.90
N TRP A 26 -3.33 -10.55 5.45
CA TRP A 26 -2.20 -10.94 6.29
C TRP A 26 -1.02 -9.93 6.28
N GLY A 27 -1.01 -8.94 5.39
CA GLY A 27 0.10 -7.99 5.26
C GLY A 27 0.07 -7.14 4.00
N VAL A 28 1.13 -6.35 3.79
CA VAL A 28 1.41 -5.57 2.58
C VAL A 28 2.56 -6.22 1.82
N ASN A 29 2.39 -6.44 0.52
CA ASN A 29 3.52 -6.72 -0.37
C ASN A 29 3.92 -5.42 -1.08
N ALA A 30 5.12 -4.96 -0.82
CA ALA A 30 5.72 -3.82 -1.51
C ALA A 30 6.75 -4.32 -2.53
N THR A 31 6.63 -3.88 -3.77
CA THR A 31 7.58 -4.15 -4.85
C THR A 31 8.25 -2.86 -5.26
N VAL A 32 9.58 -2.86 -5.34
CA VAL A 32 10.39 -1.71 -5.71
C VAL A 32 10.95 -1.93 -7.09
N PHE A 33 10.69 -0.97 -7.98
CA PHE A 33 11.08 -0.96 -9.38
C PHE A 33 12.15 0.11 -9.59
N PHE A 34 13.22 -0.23 -10.29
CA PHE A 34 14.15 0.75 -10.83
C PHE A 34 13.84 0.96 -12.30
N LEU A 35 13.53 2.20 -12.69
CA LEU A 35 13.17 2.57 -14.06
C LEU A 35 14.16 3.57 -14.62
N TRP A 36 14.46 3.46 -15.92
CA TRP A 36 15.21 4.49 -16.62
C TRP A 36 14.35 5.76 -16.73
N CYS A 37 14.92 6.92 -16.41
CA CYS A 37 14.21 8.19 -16.47
C CYS A 37 13.88 8.63 -17.90
N ASP A 38 14.56 8.07 -18.91
CA ASP A 38 14.44 8.50 -20.29
C ASP A 38 13.25 7.88 -21.03
N ASP A 39 12.87 6.66 -20.69
CA ASP A 39 11.75 5.95 -21.30
C ASP A 39 10.82 5.23 -20.30
N GLY A 40 11.15 5.24 -19.00
CA GLY A 40 10.37 4.57 -17.95
C GLY A 40 10.50 3.05 -17.97
N SER A 41 11.38 2.47 -18.78
CA SER A 41 11.57 1.03 -18.86
C SER A 41 12.33 0.50 -17.64
N PRO A 42 12.08 -0.77 -17.22
CA PRO A 42 12.83 -1.39 -16.13
C PRO A 42 14.34 -1.41 -16.40
N VAL A 43 15.13 -1.15 -15.36
CA VAL A 43 16.59 -1.28 -15.41
C VAL A 43 16.97 -2.76 -15.37
N LEU A 44 17.35 -3.29 -16.53
CA LEU A 44 17.77 -4.67 -16.68
C LEU A 44 19.25 -4.86 -16.25
N GLY A 45 19.54 -5.91 -15.47
CA GLY A 45 20.91 -6.44 -15.30
C GLY A 45 21.74 -6.03 -14.06
N ARG A 46 21.14 -5.58 -12.94
CA ARG A 46 21.89 -5.31 -11.68
C ARG A 46 21.48 -6.25 -10.55
N ARG A 47 22.39 -7.15 -10.18
CA ARG A 47 22.10 -8.42 -9.49
C ARG A 47 21.81 -8.38 -7.97
N TYR A 48 21.95 -7.26 -7.26
CA TYR A 48 21.92 -7.28 -5.78
C TYR A 48 21.40 -5.98 -5.14
N LEU A 49 20.13 -5.63 -5.37
CA LEU A 49 19.50 -4.51 -4.67
C LEU A 49 18.55 -5.04 -3.59
N SER A 50 18.96 -4.87 -2.34
CA SER A 50 18.03 -4.94 -1.20
C SER A 50 17.58 -3.51 -0.90
N ALA A 51 16.28 -3.28 -0.70
CA ALA A 51 15.78 -1.97 -0.30
C ALA A 51 15.26 -2.05 1.14
N ALA A 52 15.61 -1.10 1.98
CA ALA A 52 15.06 -1.00 3.33
C ALA A 52 14.43 0.38 3.51
N LEU A 53 13.30 0.43 4.21
CA LEU A 53 12.70 1.66 4.70
C LEU A 53 13.52 2.13 5.90
N GLU A 54 13.99 3.39 5.90
CA GLU A 54 14.90 3.93 6.93
C GLU A 54 14.23 4.21 8.29
N TYR A 55 13.16 3.48 8.66
CA TYR A 55 12.48 3.65 9.94
C TYR A 55 11.88 2.32 10.44
N GLY A 56 12.51 1.69 11.44
CA GLY A 56 11.97 0.52 12.15
C GLY A 56 12.27 -0.85 11.52
N ASP A 57 12.24 -1.88 12.36
CA ASP A 57 12.58 -3.27 12.03
C ASP A 57 11.59 -3.88 11.02
N PHE A 58 11.93 -3.82 9.74
CA PHE A 58 11.21 -4.54 8.68
C PHE A 58 11.88 -5.87 8.32
N ARG A 59 11.05 -6.87 7.99
CA ARG A 59 11.55 -8.16 7.55
C ARG A 59 12.11 -8.12 6.14
N ARG A 60 13.15 -8.94 5.98
CA ARG A 60 14.10 -9.02 4.87
C ARG A 60 13.46 -9.07 3.48
N VAL A 61 13.94 -8.20 2.60
CA VAL A 61 13.76 -8.30 1.14
C VAL A 61 14.37 -9.61 0.64
N SER A 62 13.57 -10.48 0.02
CA SER A 62 14.06 -11.74 -0.52
C SER A 62 14.48 -11.59 -2.00
N THR A 63 15.47 -12.41 -2.36
CA THR A 63 16.34 -12.34 -3.55
C THR A 63 15.61 -12.30 -4.90
N ILE A 64 16.14 -11.47 -5.80
CA ILE A 64 15.69 -11.25 -7.20
C ILE A 64 16.27 -12.34 -8.12
N SER A 65 15.53 -12.73 -9.16
CA SER A 65 15.98 -13.58 -10.27
C SER A 65 16.94 -12.84 -11.23
N GLU A 66 17.73 -13.59 -12.00
CA GLU A 66 18.63 -13.01 -13.00
C GLU A 66 17.87 -12.16 -14.04
N GLY A 67 18.22 -10.87 -14.14
CA GLY A 67 17.79 -10.00 -15.23
C GLY A 67 17.12 -8.69 -14.79
N ASP A 68 16.54 -8.65 -13.59
CA ASP A 68 15.65 -7.56 -13.18
C ASP A 68 16.14 -6.82 -11.93
N GLY A 69 15.96 -5.49 -11.88
CA GLY A 69 16.07 -4.68 -10.67
C GLY A 69 14.72 -4.59 -9.95
N LEU A 70 14.23 -5.72 -9.41
CA LEU A 70 12.96 -5.83 -8.71
C LEU A 70 13.19 -6.32 -7.28
N ALA A 71 13.01 -5.45 -6.28
CA ALA A 71 13.09 -5.88 -4.88
C ALA A 71 11.69 -6.12 -4.32
N PHE A 72 11.51 -7.26 -3.64
CA PHE A 72 10.25 -7.61 -2.99
C PHE A 72 10.39 -7.54 -1.47
N MET A 73 9.51 -6.77 -0.84
CA MET A 73 9.44 -6.60 0.60
C MET A 73 8.05 -6.99 1.09
N GLU A 74 7.99 -7.94 2.02
CA GLU A 74 6.77 -8.26 2.75
C GLU A 74 6.78 -7.46 4.05
N ILE A 75 5.72 -6.70 4.29
CA ILE A 75 5.59 -5.82 5.43
C ILE A 75 4.32 -6.20 6.21
N SER A 76 4.48 -6.54 7.49
CA SER A 76 3.31 -6.66 8.36
C SER A 76 2.77 -5.28 8.74
N TYR A 77 1.46 -5.08 8.68
CA TYR A 77 0.84 -3.86 9.20
C TYR A 77 1.10 -3.63 10.70
N LEU A 78 1.38 -4.70 11.46
CA LEU A 78 1.75 -4.60 12.87
C LEU A 78 3.15 -4.01 13.07
N GLU A 79 4.04 -4.22 12.10
CA GLU A 79 5.42 -3.71 12.13
C GLU A 79 5.46 -2.22 11.69
N VAL A 80 4.50 -1.78 10.85
CA VAL A 80 4.31 -0.36 10.49
C VAL A 80 3.29 0.32 11.42
N GLN A 81 3.63 0.50 12.69
CA GLN A 81 2.86 1.37 13.57
C GLN A 81 3.70 2.57 13.95
N LEU A 82 3.54 3.65 13.19
CA LEU A 82 4.10 4.95 13.53
C LEU A 82 3.15 5.66 14.50
N ASP A 83 3.70 6.36 15.49
CA ASP A 83 2.92 7.24 16.38
C ASP A 83 2.38 8.50 15.65
N SER A 84 2.59 8.59 14.33
CA SER A 84 2.12 9.65 13.45
C SER A 84 1.00 9.16 12.54
N ILE A 85 0.04 10.05 12.25
CA ILE A 85 -1.01 9.85 11.24
C ILE A 85 -0.43 9.89 9.82
N GLU A 86 0.65 10.65 9.63
CA GLU A 86 1.37 10.79 8.37
C GLU A 86 2.87 10.91 8.63
N ALA A 87 3.68 10.27 7.80
CA ALA A 87 5.13 10.41 7.83
C ALA A 87 5.72 10.25 6.43
N THR A 88 6.87 10.88 6.19
CA THR A 88 7.69 10.62 5.01
C THR A 88 8.86 9.75 5.42
N MET A 89 9.10 8.69 4.65
CA MET A 89 10.21 7.76 4.84
C MET A 89 11.01 7.68 3.55
N ALA A 90 12.31 7.47 3.66
CA ALA A 90 13.14 7.14 2.52
C ALA A 90 13.32 5.63 2.44
N LEU A 91 13.19 5.10 1.23
CA LEU A 91 13.62 3.76 0.88
C LEU A 91 14.95 3.88 0.17
N THR A 92 15.99 3.42 0.85
CA THR A 92 17.35 3.47 0.34
C THR A 92 17.79 2.08 -0.12
N PRO A 93 18.28 1.95 -1.37
CA PRO A 93 18.88 0.71 -1.83
C PRO A 93 20.19 0.45 -1.07
N LEU A 94 20.25 -0.69 -0.39
CA LEU A 94 21.40 -1.18 0.35
C LEU A 94 22.06 -2.35 -0.39
N ILE A 95 23.36 -2.49 -0.17
CA ILE A 95 24.12 -3.72 -0.40
C ILE A 95 23.70 -4.73 0.70
N GLU A 96 23.86 -6.03 0.46
CA GLU A 96 23.54 -7.14 1.41
C GLU A 96 24.06 -6.95 2.86
N ARG A 97 24.95 -5.97 3.11
CA ARG A 97 25.53 -5.64 4.42
C ARG A 97 25.10 -4.27 4.98
N GLY A 98 23.97 -3.72 4.53
CA GLY A 98 23.38 -2.50 5.10
C GLY A 98 24.03 -1.19 4.67
N GLU A 99 25.12 -1.24 3.90
CA GLU A 99 25.73 -0.05 3.31
C GLU A 99 24.90 0.44 2.11
N PRO A 100 24.58 1.74 2.00
CA PRO A 100 23.91 2.29 0.84
C PRO A 100 24.68 2.01 -0.45
N VAL A 101 23.97 1.69 -1.53
CA VAL A 101 24.58 1.57 -2.85
C VAL A 101 24.98 2.98 -3.33
N PRO A 102 26.28 3.27 -3.55
CA PRO A 102 26.71 4.60 -3.94
C PRO A 102 26.02 5.05 -5.23
N GLN A 103 25.47 6.27 -5.23
CA GLN A 103 24.75 6.89 -6.36
C GLN A 103 23.43 6.20 -6.77
N SER A 104 22.90 5.26 -5.98
CA SER A 104 21.55 4.75 -6.21
C SER A 104 20.50 5.78 -5.76
N PRO A 105 19.43 5.98 -6.54
CA PRO A 105 18.34 6.86 -6.14
C PRO A 105 17.60 6.25 -4.93
N ALA A 106 17.35 7.07 -3.91
CA ALA A 106 16.39 6.74 -2.86
C ALA A 106 14.97 7.09 -3.34
N THR A 107 13.97 6.37 -2.84
CA THR A 107 12.55 6.67 -3.07
C THR A 107 11.95 7.23 -1.80
N GLU A 108 11.35 8.42 -1.89
CA GLU A 108 10.51 8.92 -0.81
C GLU A 108 9.15 8.21 -0.85
N ILE A 109 8.73 7.69 0.30
CA ILE A 109 7.46 7.00 0.50
C ILE A 109 6.68 7.76 1.56
N ARG A 110 5.39 7.96 1.31
CA ARG A 110 4.48 8.55 2.29
C ARG A 110 3.73 7.46 3.02
N TYR A 111 3.90 7.40 4.33
CA TYR A 111 3.03 6.67 5.22
C TYR A 111 1.82 7.52 5.58
N GLN A 112 0.61 6.97 5.53
CA GLN A 112 -0.60 7.61 6.03
C GLN A 112 -1.56 6.60 6.64
N ASP A 113 -2.19 6.93 7.74
CA ASP A 113 -3.34 6.16 8.23
C ASP A 113 -4.53 6.37 7.28
N ILE A 114 -5.32 5.32 7.06
CA ILE A 114 -6.65 5.44 6.45
C ILE A 114 -7.73 5.29 7.50
N ALA A 115 -8.87 5.90 7.25
CA ALA A 115 -10.03 5.81 8.11
C ALA A 115 -11.28 5.39 7.34
N LEU A 116 -12.15 4.66 8.03
CA LEU A 116 -13.45 4.25 7.53
C LEU A 116 -14.54 4.99 8.32
N VAL A 117 -15.27 5.87 7.64
CA VAL A 117 -16.30 6.72 8.22
C VAL A 117 -17.68 6.16 7.89
N VAL A 118 -18.51 5.90 8.90
CA VAL A 118 -19.90 5.47 8.71
C VAL A 118 -20.75 6.69 8.36
N TYR A 119 -21.40 6.63 7.20
CA TYR A 119 -22.34 7.67 6.74
C TYR A 119 -23.80 7.24 6.91
N GLU A 120 -24.09 5.96 6.71
CA GLU A 120 -25.43 5.38 6.87
C GLU A 120 -25.28 3.99 7.48
N ASN A 121 -26.04 3.70 8.53
CA ASN A 121 -26.21 2.35 9.05
C ASN A 121 -27.70 2.12 9.31
N SER A 122 -28.41 1.64 8.28
CA SER A 122 -29.82 1.25 8.37
C SER A 122 -29.94 -0.27 8.54
N GLU A 123 -31.16 -0.80 8.66
CA GLU A 123 -31.37 -2.25 8.75
C GLU A 123 -30.85 -2.99 7.50
N ALA A 124 -31.04 -2.40 6.32
CA ALA A 124 -30.71 -3.04 5.05
C ALA A 124 -29.33 -2.65 4.49
N ARG A 125 -28.78 -1.50 4.88
CA ARG A 125 -27.62 -0.91 4.22
C ARG A 125 -26.61 -0.35 5.21
N LEU A 126 -25.34 -0.59 4.91
CA LEU A 126 -24.20 0.13 5.46
C LEU A 126 -23.55 0.96 4.35
N LYS A 127 -23.53 2.28 4.48
CA LYS A 127 -22.77 3.18 3.61
C LYS A 127 -21.60 3.76 4.38
N VAL A 128 -20.40 3.53 3.87
CA VAL A 128 -19.15 4.00 4.47
C VAL A 128 -18.36 4.82 3.46
N LYS A 129 -17.50 5.69 3.96
CA LYS A 129 -16.52 6.42 3.17
C LYS A 129 -15.12 6.07 3.64
N VAL A 130 -14.26 5.66 2.73
CA VAL A 130 -12.83 5.45 3.00
C VAL A 130 -12.10 6.75 2.68
N ILE A 131 -11.29 7.22 3.62
CA ILE A 131 -10.54 8.47 3.50
C ILE A 131 -9.09 8.29 3.95
N ARG A 132 -8.21 9.14 3.44
CA ARG A 132 -6.88 9.36 4.02
C ARG A 132 -7.07 10.15 5.31
N TRP A 133 -6.58 9.64 6.44
CA TRP A 133 -6.86 10.24 7.74
C TRP A 133 -6.18 11.62 7.91
N GLY A 134 -4.96 11.78 7.40
CA GLY A 134 -4.24 13.05 7.49
C GLY A 134 -4.87 14.19 6.68
N THR A 135 -5.36 13.90 5.47
CA THR A 135 -5.88 14.92 4.54
C THR A 135 -7.41 14.97 4.48
N MET A 136 -8.09 13.96 5.01
CA MET A 136 -9.54 13.74 4.89
C MET A 136 -10.04 13.56 3.45
N GLU A 137 -9.12 13.39 2.49
CA GLU A 137 -9.44 13.17 1.09
C GLU A 137 -10.03 11.77 0.87
N PRO A 138 -10.98 11.62 -0.07
CA PRO A 138 -11.53 10.32 -0.41
C PRO A 138 -10.47 9.38 -0.97
N LEU A 139 -10.57 8.10 -0.61
CA LEU A 139 -9.71 7.04 -1.14
C LEU A 139 -10.51 6.16 -2.14
N PRO A 140 -10.42 6.44 -3.45
CA PRO A 140 -11.15 5.68 -4.45
C PRO A 140 -10.59 4.26 -4.60
N ASN A 141 -11.43 3.32 -5.05
CA ASN A 141 -11.08 1.91 -5.27
C ASN A 141 -10.56 1.16 -4.03
N ALA A 142 -10.61 1.76 -2.84
CA ALA A 142 -10.38 1.03 -1.59
C ALA A 142 -11.41 -0.08 -1.47
N VAL A 143 -10.97 -1.28 -1.07
CA VAL A 143 -11.85 -2.41 -0.85
C VAL A 143 -12.35 -2.35 0.58
N VAL A 144 -13.68 -2.28 0.71
CA VAL A 144 -14.37 -2.39 1.99
C VAL A 144 -14.86 -3.81 2.15
N VAL A 145 -14.48 -4.44 3.25
CA VAL A 145 -14.94 -5.77 3.62
C VAL A 145 -15.80 -5.66 4.86
N ALA A 146 -17.04 -6.11 4.76
CA ALA A 146 -17.94 -6.25 5.90
C ALA A 146 -18.18 -7.73 6.18
N TRP A 147 -18.08 -8.13 7.44
CA TRP A 147 -18.25 -9.52 7.86
C TRP A 147 -18.97 -9.60 9.20
N VAL A 148 -19.62 -10.74 9.44
CA VAL A 148 -20.24 -11.03 10.73
C VAL A 148 -19.33 -11.96 11.52
N GLU A 149 -18.89 -11.50 12.69
CA GLU A 149 -17.96 -12.21 13.55
C GLU A 149 -18.51 -13.58 13.95
N GLY A 150 -17.63 -14.58 14.04
CA GLY A 150 -18.03 -15.97 14.32
C GLY A 150 -18.80 -16.65 13.17
N THR A 151 -18.99 -15.97 12.04
CA THR A 151 -19.58 -16.55 10.83
C THR A 151 -18.60 -16.47 9.67
N GLY A 152 -18.69 -17.40 8.71
CA GLY A 152 -17.95 -17.31 7.45
C GLY A 152 -18.54 -16.29 6.45
N ARG A 153 -19.46 -15.41 6.88
CA ARG A 153 -20.19 -14.50 5.99
C ARG A 153 -19.43 -13.19 5.84
N ARG A 154 -19.01 -12.90 4.61
CA ARG A 154 -18.35 -11.64 4.24
C ARG A 154 -18.83 -11.12 2.90
N VAL A 155 -18.76 -9.81 2.72
CA VAL A 155 -19.02 -9.11 1.47
C VAL A 155 -17.91 -8.10 1.25
N GLU A 156 -17.39 -8.04 0.03
CA GLU A 156 -16.35 -7.10 -0.39
C GLU A 156 -16.95 -6.13 -1.42
N VAL A 157 -16.70 -4.83 -1.25
CA VAL A 157 -17.20 -3.77 -2.13
C VAL A 157 -16.09 -2.76 -2.36
N ALA A 158 -15.80 -2.46 -3.62
CA ALA A 158 -14.88 -1.38 -3.96
C ALA A 158 -15.55 -0.01 -3.75
N ALA A 159 -14.82 0.93 -3.18
CA ALA A 159 -15.21 2.32 -3.04
C ALA A 159 -15.23 3.04 -4.39
N ASP A 160 -16.22 3.89 -4.61
CA ASP A 160 -16.35 4.71 -5.81
C ASP A 160 -15.29 5.84 -5.89
N SER A 161 -15.37 6.69 -6.92
CA SER A 161 -14.45 7.81 -7.12
C SER A 161 -14.49 8.86 -6.00
N GLN A 162 -15.52 8.84 -5.16
CA GLN A 162 -15.69 9.70 -3.99
C GLN A 162 -15.35 8.96 -2.68
N GLY A 163 -14.79 7.76 -2.77
CA GLY A 163 -14.41 6.93 -1.63
C GLY A 163 -15.59 6.25 -0.93
N PHE A 164 -16.80 6.26 -1.49
CA PHE A 164 -17.97 5.62 -0.88
C PHE A 164 -18.10 4.16 -1.27
N ALA A 165 -18.36 3.30 -0.29
CA ALA A 165 -18.78 1.93 -0.50
C ALA A 165 -20.15 1.69 0.15
N THR A 166 -20.97 0.87 -0.51
CA THR A 166 -22.30 0.49 -0.01
C THR A 166 -22.38 -1.02 0.13
N VAL A 167 -22.59 -1.49 1.35
CA VAL A 167 -22.77 -2.90 1.68
C VAL A 167 -24.24 -3.19 1.95
N ASN A 168 -24.75 -4.27 1.37
CA ASN A 168 -26.08 -4.79 1.65
C ASN A 168 -26.04 -5.70 2.89
N LYS A 169 -26.59 -5.23 4.02
CA LYS A 169 -26.62 -5.96 5.30
C LYS A 169 -27.54 -7.17 5.25
N ALA A 170 -28.58 -7.15 4.42
CA ALA A 170 -29.56 -8.23 4.38
C ALA A 170 -28.94 -9.60 4.04
N GLN A 171 -27.90 -9.62 3.19
CA GLN A 171 -27.17 -10.85 2.86
C GLN A 171 -26.34 -11.36 4.04
N LEU A 172 -25.72 -10.47 4.80
CA LEU A 172 -24.87 -10.81 5.93
C LEU A 172 -25.68 -11.30 7.13
N LEU A 173 -26.78 -10.60 7.44
CA LEU A 173 -27.55 -10.79 8.67
C LEU A 173 -28.69 -11.80 8.55
N ARG A 174 -28.94 -12.37 7.36
CA ARG A 174 -30.09 -13.24 7.11
C ARG A 174 -30.17 -14.41 8.09
N GLY A 175 -31.26 -14.48 8.84
CA GLY A 175 -31.55 -15.58 9.77
C GLY A 175 -30.67 -15.61 11.02
N LEU A 176 -29.98 -14.51 11.34
CA LEU A 176 -29.25 -14.35 12.60
C LEU A 176 -30.12 -13.59 13.60
N SER A 177 -30.22 -14.10 14.82
CA SER A 177 -30.86 -13.42 15.96
C SER A 177 -29.87 -12.66 16.82
N GLU A 178 -28.61 -13.09 16.85
CA GLU A 178 -27.48 -12.48 17.56
C GLU A 178 -26.33 -12.34 16.58
N TYR A 179 -25.65 -11.18 16.59
CA TYR A 179 -24.54 -10.94 15.67
C TYR A 179 -23.66 -9.76 16.10
N GLU A 180 -22.40 -9.77 15.62
CA GLU A 180 -21.51 -8.62 15.59
C GLU A 180 -21.07 -8.38 14.14
N LEU A 181 -21.50 -7.26 13.56
CA LEU A 181 -21.12 -6.86 12.20
C LEU A 181 -19.91 -5.94 12.27
N TRP A 182 -18.84 -6.34 11.61
CA TRP A 182 -17.61 -5.57 11.49
C TRP A 182 -17.41 -5.11 10.05
N ALA A 183 -16.69 -4.00 9.89
CA ALA A 183 -16.22 -3.55 8.60
C ALA A 183 -14.76 -3.12 8.69
N THR A 184 -14.01 -3.37 7.62
CA THR A 184 -12.65 -2.88 7.43
C THR A 184 -12.48 -2.34 6.02
N ALA A 185 -11.54 -1.42 5.81
CA ALA A 185 -11.08 -1.05 4.48
C ALA A 185 -9.59 -1.31 4.32
N TYR A 186 -9.19 -1.66 3.11
CA TYR A 186 -7.81 -1.62 2.66
C TYR A 186 -7.73 -0.96 1.28
N PRO A 187 -6.66 -0.22 0.99
CA PRO A 187 -6.40 0.23 -0.38
C PRO A 187 -6.15 -0.98 -1.31
N CYS A 188 -6.43 -0.83 -2.61
CA CYS A 188 -6.19 -1.92 -3.57
C CYS A 188 -4.71 -1.99 -3.98
N SER A 189 -4.20 -0.90 -4.56
CA SER A 189 -2.79 -0.73 -4.92
C SER A 189 -2.43 0.74 -4.77
N THR A 190 -1.25 1.02 -4.23
CA THR A 190 -0.73 2.38 -4.05
C THR A 190 0.69 2.50 -4.58
N TYR A 191 1.07 3.72 -4.96
CA TYR A 191 2.35 4.00 -5.59
C TYR A 191 3.11 5.06 -4.79
N ASN A 192 4.33 4.73 -4.34
CA ASN A 192 5.15 5.52 -3.41
C ASN A 192 4.40 5.90 -2.11
N GLU A 193 3.42 5.09 -1.70
CA GLU A 193 2.61 5.32 -0.51
C GLU A 193 2.35 4.01 0.24
N LEU A 194 2.37 4.09 1.58
CA LEU A 194 1.92 3.04 2.50
C LEU A 194 0.73 3.57 3.30
N LEU A 195 -0.44 2.98 3.07
CA LEU A 195 -1.71 3.38 3.66
C LEU A 195 -2.14 2.37 4.73
N ASN A 196 -2.01 2.72 6.01
CA ASN A 196 -2.27 1.79 7.12
C ASN A 196 -3.78 1.59 7.38
N PRO A 197 -4.32 0.36 7.19
CA PRO A 197 -5.72 0.05 7.43
C PRO A 197 -6.08 -0.28 8.88
N LEU A 198 -5.11 -0.43 9.80
CA LEU A 198 -5.38 -1.06 11.09
C LEU A 198 -5.98 -0.12 12.15
N ARG A 199 -5.49 1.12 12.23
CA ARG A 199 -5.78 1.97 13.40
C ARG A 199 -7.20 2.54 13.35
N TYR A 200 -7.63 3.01 12.19
CA TYR A 200 -8.91 3.72 12.03
C TYR A 200 -9.80 3.17 10.90
N ALA A 201 -9.35 2.13 10.19
CA ALA A 201 -10.12 1.53 9.12
C ALA A 201 -10.67 0.14 9.45
N LYS A 202 -10.81 -0.21 10.73
CA LYS A 202 -11.62 -1.32 11.24
C LYS A 202 -12.59 -0.83 12.32
N ILE A 203 -13.87 -1.14 12.19
CA ILE A 203 -14.90 -0.72 13.14
C ILE A 203 -15.91 -1.84 13.43
N LEU A 204 -16.44 -1.86 14.65
CA LEU A 204 -17.69 -2.55 14.97
C LEU A 204 -18.84 -1.67 14.47
N VAL A 205 -19.61 -2.17 13.51
CA VAL A 205 -20.69 -1.42 12.85
C VAL A 205 -21.99 -1.55 13.61
N ASP A 206 -22.31 -2.78 14.02
CA ASP A 206 -23.61 -3.12 14.59
C ASP A 206 -23.47 -4.37 15.46
N LYS A 207 -24.26 -4.44 16.53
CA LYS A 207 -24.24 -5.55 17.47
C LYS A 207 -25.64 -5.79 18.02
N GLN A 208 -26.12 -7.00 17.84
CA GLN A 208 -27.31 -7.50 18.51
C GLN A 208 -26.90 -8.49 19.60
N PRO A 209 -26.95 -8.09 20.89
CA PRO A 209 -26.67 -9.00 22.00
C PRO A 209 -27.79 -10.04 22.18
N PRO A 210 -27.51 -11.16 22.88
CA PRO A 210 -28.52 -12.10 23.36
C PRO A 210 -29.60 -11.45 24.25
#